data_AF-A0A4Q8TZS5-F1
#
_entry.id   AF-A0A4Q8TZS5-F1
#
_cell.length_a   1.000
_cell.length_b   1.000
_cell.length_c   1.000
_cell.angle_alpha   90.00
_cell.angle_beta   90.00
_cell.angle_gamma   90.00
#
_symmetry.space_group_name_H-M   'P 1'
#
loop_
_entity.id
_entity.type
_entity.pdbx_description
1 polymer ?
#
loop_
_entity_poly.entity_id
_entity_poly.type
_entity_poly.pdbx_seq_one_letter_code
_entity_poly.pdbx_strand_id
1 'polypeptide(L)'
;MSHLSLQTVQLQASELSIDYIRGEGDVEGIKLAYRHNAFQLESISPRLSVYAESSINFWKYGSPEHYDSNFVISLSPILQYSICSCADGEIYAEAGIGISLLDDTQFAGKNVSTHYQFEDRLGIGYRFGKQFSHSLALRYFHYSNAGFKKPNPGLDFISLSYSKAY
;
A
#
# COMPACT_ATOMS: atom_id res chain seq x y z
N MET A 1 -20.33 7.78 -29.43
CA MET A 1 -20.25 6.50 -28.70
C MET A 1 -18.77 6.24 -28.45
N SER A 2 -18.30 6.38 -27.21
CA SER A 2 -16.87 6.35 -26.86
C SER A 2 -16.35 4.93 -26.76
N HIS A 3 -15.38 4.57 -27.59
CA HIS A 3 -14.61 3.33 -27.45
C HIS A 3 -13.60 3.51 -26.32
N LEU A 4 -14.00 3.18 -25.09
CA LEU A 4 -13.06 3.00 -23.98
C LEU A 4 -12.19 1.76 -24.26
N SER A 5 -10.87 1.91 -24.19
CA SER A 5 -9.96 0.79 -24.35
C SER A 5 -10.07 -0.17 -23.15
N LEU A 6 -9.80 -1.46 -23.34
CA LEU A 6 -9.76 -2.46 -22.25
C LEU A 6 -8.82 -2.05 -21.10
N GLN A 7 -7.71 -1.38 -21.42
CA GLN A 7 -6.78 -0.84 -20.42
C GLN A 7 -7.42 0.28 -19.59
N THR A 8 -8.25 1.13 -20.20
CA THR A 8 -8.94 2.22 -19.51
C THR A 8 -10.03 1.71 -18.56
N VAL A 9 -10.81 0.69 -18.98
CA VAL A 9 -11.85 0.07 -18.14
C VAL A 9 -11.24 -0.58 -16.89
N GLN A 10 -10.06 -1.18 -17.02
CA GLN A 10 -9.42 -1.92 -15.95
C GLN A 10 -8.73 -1.05 -14.90
N LEU A 11 -8.27 0.15 -15.28
CA LEU A 11 -7.86 1.15 -14.30
C LEU A 11 -9.04 1.60 -13.44
N GLN A 12 -10.25 1.63 -13.98
CA GLN A 12 -11.43 2.00 -13.21
C GLN A 12 -11.99 0.87 -12.31
N ALA A 13 -11.51 -0.36 -12.46
CA ALA A 13 -11.92 -1.48 -11.60
C ALA A 13 -11.43 -1.26 -10.16
N SER A 14 -12.29 -1.65 -9.22
CA SER A 14 -11.92 -1.69 -7.81
C SER A 14 -11.05 -2.92 -7.55
N GLU A 15 -10.09 -2.81 -6.64
CA GLU A 15 -9.25 -3.96 -6.25
C GLU A 15 -9.30 -4.18 -4.74
N LEU A 16 -9.30 -5.44 -4.34
CA LEU A 16 -9.04 -5.86 -2.96
C LEU A 16 -7.66 -6.52 -2.91
N SER A 17 -6.89 -6.22 -1.87
CA SER A 17 -5.62 -6.88 -1.60
C SER A 17 -5.53 -7.44 -0.19
N ILE A 18 -4.71 -8.47 -0.07
CA ILE A 18 -4.20 -8.98 1.19
C ILE A 18 -2.67 -8.97 1.12
N ASP A 19 -2.05 -8.41 2.15
CA ASP A 19 -0.61 -8.27 2.21
C ASP A 19 -0.10 -8.93 3.50
N TYR A 20 0.95 -9.74 3.35
CA TYR A 20 1.78 -10.12 4.48
C TYR A 20 2.85 -9.05 4.66
N ILE A 21 2.94 -8.49 5.87
CA ILE A 21 3.84 -7.39 6.19
C ILE A 21 4.84 -7.83 7.24
N ARG A 22 6.11 -7.51 7.04
CA ARG A 22 7.19 -7.68 8.02
C ARG A 22 7.84 -6.33 8.29
N GLY A 23 7.91 -5.95 9.56
CA GLY A 23 8.54 -4.72 10.02
C GLY A 23 9.95 -4.94 10.55
N GLU A 24 10.55 -3.87 11.06
CA GLU A 24 11.82 -3.97 11.79
C GLU A 24 11.75 -4.94 12.98
N GLY A 25 12.85 -5.66 13.24
CA GLY A 25 12.87 -6.72 14.24
C GLY A 25 11.98 -7.90 13.84
N ASP A 26 11.12 -8.31 14.76
CA ASP A 26 10.18 -9.43 14.59
C ASP A 26 8.72 -8.94 14.49
N VAL A 27 8.51 -7.72 13.98
CA VAL A 27 7.15 -7.26 13.67
C VAL A 27 6.62 -8.02 12.46
N GLU A 28 5.44 -8.59 12.60
CA GLU A 28 4.70 -9.22 11.50
C GLU A 28 3.26 -8.70 11.48
N GLY A 29 2.61 -8.75 10.33
CA GLY A 29 1.24 -8.32 10.23
C GLY A 29 0.54 -8.70 8.93
N ILE A 30 -0.76 -8.42 8.91
CA ILE A 30 -1.60 -8.53 7.73
C ILE A 30 -2.20 -7.16 7.44
N LYS A 31 -2.18 -6.74 6.18
CA LYS A 31 -2.92 -5.58 5.68
C LYS A 31 -3.99 -6.04 4.71
N LEU A 32 -5.20 -5.50 4.87
CA LEU A 32 -6.29 -5.64 3.92
C LEU A 32 -6.52 -4.26 3.31
N ALA A 33 -6.43 -4.16 1.99
CA ALA A 33 -6.57 -2.88 1.31
C ALA A 33 -7.64 -2.93 0.23
N TYR A 34 -8.25 -1.78 0.02
CA TYR A 34 -9.22 -1.55 -1.04
C TYR A 34 -8.79 -0.33 -1.85
N ARG A 35 -8.64 -0.54 -3.15
CA ARG A 35 -8.35 0.51 -4.12
C ARG A 35 -9.66 1.11 -4.63
N HIS A 36 -9.79 2.41 -4.41
CA HIS A 36 -10.85 3.28 -4.94
C HIS A 36 -10.38 3.93 -6.24
N ASN A 37 -11.28 4.00 -7.22
CA ASN A 37 -11.24 4.93 -8.37
C ASN A 37 -9.82 5.24 -8.90
N ALA A 38 -9.30 4.46 -9.86
CA ALA A 38 -8.08 4.89 -10.56
C ALA A 38 -8.40 5.80 -11.75
N PHE A 39 -7.56 6.80 -11.91
CA PHE A 39 -7.61 7.79 -12.97
C PHE A 39 -6.28 7.77 -13.73
N GLN A 40 -6.32 7.68 -15.06
CA GLN A 40 -5.14 7.91 -15.87
C GLN A 40 -4.83 9.41 -15.90
N LEU A 41 -3.55 9.74 -15.78
CA LEU A 41 -3.06 11.11 -15.94
C LEU A 41 -2.62 11.32 -17.40
N GLU A 42 -3.56 11.15 -18.34
CA GLU A 42 -3.29 11.13 -19.79
C GLU A 42 -2.57 12.40 -20.28
N SER A 43 -2.88 13.56 -19.69
CA SER A 43 -2.24 14.84 -20.02
C SER A 43 -0.75 14.91 -19.60
N ILE A 44 -0.31 14.01 -18.72
CA ILE A 44 1.08 13.92 -18.25
C ILE A 44 1.78 12.74 -18.94
N SER A 45 1.18 11.55 -18.87
CA SER A 45 1.67 10.35 -19.55
C SER A 45 0.59 9.27 -19.57
N PRO A 46 0.40 8.55 -20.70
CA PRO A 46 -0.57 7.45 -20.78
C PRO A 46 -0.16 6.24 -19.91
N ARG A 47 1.09 6.21 -19.43
CA ARG A 47 1.62 5.16 -18.54
C ARG A 47 1.42 5.47 -17.07
N LEU A 48 0.91 6.66 -16.75
CA LEU A 48 0.78 7.17 -15.41
C LEU A 48 -0.69 7.13 -14.97
N SER A 49 -0.92 6.62 -13.78
CA SER A 49 -2.24 6.61 -13.15
C SER A 49 -2.13 6.97 -11.67
N VAL A 50 -3.24 7.42 -11.11
CA VAL A 50 -3.39 7.68 -9.68
C VAL A 50 -4.63 6.96 -9.18
N TYR A 51 -4.56 6.38 -7.99
CA TYR A 51 -5.72 5.83 -7.30
C TYR A 51 -5.67 6.20 -5.82
N ALA A 52 -6.80 6.06 -5.13
CA ALA A 52 -6.81 6.13 -3.67
C ALA A 52 -6.89 4.72 -3.09
N GLU A 53 -6.21 4.48 -1.98
CA GLU A 53 -6.26 3.20 -1.25
C GLU A 53 -6.69 3.46 0.19
N SER A 54 -7.68 2.72 0.67
CA SER A 54 -7.96 2.61 2.11
C SER A 54 -7.52 1.24 2.60
N SER A 55 -6.95 1.18 3.80
CA SER A 55 -6.51 -0.11 4.36
C SER A 55 -6.73 -0.21 5.86
N ILE A 56 -6.81 -1.45 6.33
CA ILE A 56 -6.65 -1.81 7.73
C ILE A 56 -5.46 -2.75 7.89
N ASN A 57 -4.72 -2.60 8.97
CA ASN A 57 -3.52 -3.39 9.25
C ASN A 57 -3.58 -3.89 10.68
N PHE A 58 -3.12 -5.11 10.88
CA PHE A 58 -2.94 -5.71 12.19
C PHE A 58 -1.49 -6.10 12.33
N TRP A 59 -0.76 -5.44 13.23
CA TRP A 59 0.64 -5.70 13.49
C TRP A 59 0.79 -6.37 14.85
N LYS A 60 1.74 -7.30 14.96
CA LYS A 60 2.15 -7.95 16.19
C LYS A 60 3.67 -7.90 16.31
N TYR A 61 4.16 -7.78 17.54
CA TYR A 61 5.58 -7.82 17.87
C TYR A 61 5.80 -8.63 19.14
N GLY A 62 6.90 -9.40 19.19
CA GLY A 62 7.29 -10.16 20.37
C GLY A 62 6.95 -11.64 20.28
N SER A 63 6.82 -12.28 21.43
CA SER A 63 6.67 -13.74 21.57
C SER A 63 5.30 -14.12 22.12
N PRO A 64 4.87 -15.39 22.02
CA PRO A 64 3.57 -15.86 22.50
C PRO A 64 3.20 -15.49 23.93
N GLU A 65 4.20 -15.28 24.78
CA GLU A 65 4.02 -14.95 26.19
C GLU A 65 3.83 -13.44 26.43
N HIS A 66 4.33 -12.59 25.53
CA HIS A 66 4.22 -11.13 25.57
C HIS A 66 4.15 -10.56 24.15
N TYR A 67 2.94 -10.43 23.62
CA TYR A 67 2.70 -9.73 22.36
C TYR A 67 2.35 -8.26 22.61
N ASP A 68 2.99 -7.42 21.82
CA ASP A 68 2.55 -6.06 21.56
C ASP A 68 1.80 -6.04 20.22
N SER A 69 0.73 -5.25 20.11
CA SER A 69 -0.13 -5.23 18.92
C SER A 69 -0.53 -3.83 18.55
N ASN A 70 -0.70 -3.58 17.25
CA ASN A 70 -1.21 -2.31 16.76
C ASN A 70 -2.25 -2.53 15.67
N PHE A 71 -3.36 -1.82 15.77
CA PHE A 71 -4.37 -1.72 14.73
C PHE A 71 -4.24 -0.39 14.01
N VAL A 72 -4.11 -0.45 12.68
CA VAL A 72 -3.82 0.73 11.87
C VAL A 72 -4.81 0.88 10.73
N ILE A 73 -5.43 2.05 10.63
CA ILE A 73 -6.24 2.44 9.47
C ILE A 73 -5.44 3.44 8.64
N SER A 74 -5.37 3.24 7.32
CA SER A 74 -4.67 4.15 6.40
C SER A 74 -5.56 4.61 5.23
N LEU A 75 -5.28 5.80 4.72
CA LEU A 75 -5.78 6.33 3.45
C LEU A 75 -4.64 6.98 2.67
N SER A 76 -4.37 6.49 1.45
CA SER A 76 -3.19 6.87 0.68
C SER A 76 -3.53 7.14 -0.79
N PRO A 77 -3.24 8.33 -1.35
CA PRO A 77 -3.16 8.51 -2.79
C PRO A 77 -1.88 7.83 -3.32
N ILE A 78 -2.04 6.97 -4.33
CA ILE A 78 -0.95 6.21 -4.91
C ILE A 78 -0.79 6.60 -6.37
N LEU A 79 0.41 7.02 -6.73
CA LEU A 79 0.85 7.18 -8.10
C LEU A 79 1.40 5.83 -8.60
N GLN A 80 0.96 5.40 -9.77
CA GLN A 80 1.41 4.16 -10.39
C GLN A 80 1.86 4.40 -11.82
N TYR A 81 3.03 3.89 -12.16
CA TYR A 81 3.64 4.00 -13.47
C TYR A 81 3.86 2.62 -14.09
N SER A 82 3.23 2.36 -15.24
CA SER A 82 3.44 1.15 -16.03
C SER A 82 4.84 1.17 -16.63
N ILE A 83 5.71 0.22 -16.27
CA ILE A 83 7.11 0.11 -16.74
C ILE A 83 7.18 -0.62 -18.07
N CYS A 84 6.46 -1.72 -18.22
CA CYS A 84 6.35 -2.43 -19.47
C CYS A 84 5.06 -3.26 -19.53
N SER A 85 4.48 -3.32 -20.72
CA SER A 85 3.46 -4.31 -21.06
C SER A 85 4.17 -5.49 -21.73
N CYS A 86 4.25 -6.61 -21.03
CA CYS A 86 4.77 -7.88 -21.50
C CYS A 86 3.67 -8.69 -22.21
N ALA A 87 4.03 -9.78 -22.87
CA ALA A 87 3.06 -10.63 -23.59
C ALA A 87 1.91 -11.12 -22.69
N ASP A 88 2.20 -11.46 -21.43
CA ASP A 88 1.24 -12.07 -20.50
C ASP A 88 0.96 -11.22 -19.24
N GLY A 89 1.43 -9.97 -19.21
CA GLY A 89 1.30 -9.15 -18.00
C GLY A 89 1.86 -7.73 -18.11
N GLU A 90 1.82 -7.00 -17.00
CA GLU A 90 2.32 -5.64 -16.90
C GLU A 90 3.18 -5.49 -15.64
N ILE A 91 4.40 -4.99 -15.78
CA ILE A 91 5.21 -4.56 -14.63
C ILE A 91 4.92 -3.08 -14.36
N TYR A 92 4.67 -2.73 -13.11
CA TYR A 92 4.45 -1.36 -12.68
C TYR A 92 5.31 -1.02 -11.46
N ALA A 93 5.64 0.26 -11.31
CA ALA A 93 6.14 0.83 -10.06
C ALA A 93 5.09 1.77 -9.47
N GLU A 94 5.16 1.98 -8.18
CA GLU A 94 4.23 2.84 -7.45
C GLU A 94 4.90 3.59 -6.30
N ALA A 95 4.34 4.75 -5.98
CA ALA A 95 4.75 5.58 -4.88
C ALA A 95 3.53 6.30 -4.30
N GLY A 96 3.50 6.52 -2.99
CA GLY A 96 2.39 7.22 -2.34
C GLY A 96 2.81 7.83 -1.01
N ILE A 97 2.08 8.89 -0.63
CA ILE A 97 2.21 9.53 0.68
C ILE A 97 0.78 9.66 1.22
N GLY A 98 0.47 8.84 2.21
CA GLY A 98 -0.84 8.77 2.84
C GLY A 98 -0.84 9.20 4.29
N ILE A 99 -1.98 8.98 4.93
CA ILE A 99 -2.21 9.22 6.34
C ILE A 99 -2.70 7.95 7.01
N SER A 100 -2.27 7.74 8.25
CA SER A 100 -2.57 6.55 9.04
C SER A 100 -2.88 6.91 10.48
N LEU A 101 -3.70 6.09 11.12
CA LEU A 101 -4.06 6.17 12.53
C LEU A 101 -3.74 4.84 13.20
N LEU A 102 -2.79 4.88 14.12
CA LEU A 102 -2.38 3.77 14.99
C LEU A 102 -3.21 3.82 16.27
N ASP A 103 -3.62 2.67 16.80
CA ASP A 103 -4.33 2.61 18.08
C ASP A 103 -3.40 2.77 19.29
N ASP A 104 -2.13 2.36 19.18
CA ASP A 104 -1.08 2.59 20.17
C ASP A 104 0.10 3.40 19.59
N THR A 105 0.62 4.32 20.40
CA THR A 105 1.83 5.10 20.10
C THR A 105 3.10 4.44 20.62
N GLN A 106 2.96 3.47 21.52
CA GLN A 106 4.01 2.59 21.99
C GLN A 106 3.86 1.27 21.24
N PHE A 107 4.77 0.98 20.30
CA PHE A 107 4.71 -0.26 19.56
C PHE A 107 6.11 -0.78 19.23
N ALA A 108 6.32 -2.08 19.37
CA ALA A 108 7.57 -2.76 19.04
C ALA A 108 8.81 -2.14 19.75
N GLY A 109 8.64 -1.74 21.00
CA GLY A 109 9.68 -1.08 21.80
C GLY A 109 9.98 0.37 21.39
N LYS A 110 9.17 0.97 20.52
CA LYS A 110 9.32 2.36 20.05
C LYS A 110 8.16 3.23 20.52
N ASN A 111 8.45 4.51 20.73
CA ASN A 111 7.46 5.56 20.96
C ASN A 111 7.36 6.46 19.71
N VAL A 112 6.25 6.39 18.97
CA VAL A 112 5.99 7.23 17.79
C VAL A 112 5.23 8.52 18.11
N SER A 113 4.99 8.80 19.39
CA SER A 113 4.46 10.03 20.00
C SER A 113 3.03 10.47 19.65
N THR A 114 2.51 10.07 18.50
CA THR A 114 1.20 10.46 17.95
C THR A 114 0.49 9.24 17.38
N HIS A 115 -0.83 9.19 17.49
CA HIS A 115 -1.63 8.14 16.83
C HIS A 115 -1.63 8.35 15.31
N TYR A 116 -1.69 9.60 14.87
CA TYR A 116 -1.52 9.94 13.46
C TYR A 116 -0.06 9.80 13.01
N GLN A 117 0.13 9.15 11.86
CA GLN A 117 1.40 9.01 11.16
C GLN A 117 1.15 9.24 9.66
N PHE A 118 2.12 9.78 8.93
CA PHE A 118 2.17 9.63 7.48
C PHE A 118 2.48 8.18 7.13
N GLU A 119 1.99 7.70 5.98
CA GLU A 119 2.37 6.42 5.36
C GLU A 119 3.05 6.71 4.04
N ASP A 120 4.38 6.65 4.01
CA ASP A 120 5.14 6.70 2.78
C ASP A 120 5.26 5.29 2.21
N ARG A 121 4.99 5.13 0.92
CA ARG A 121 5.02 3.84 0.22
C ARG A 121 5.84 3.94 -1.05
N LEU A 122 6.63 2.91 -1.31
CA LEU A 122 7.29 2.64 -2.58
C LEU A 122 7.11 1.17 -2.95
N GLY A 123 6.82 0.86 -4.20
CA GLY A 123 6.55 -0.52 -4.60
C GLY A 123 6.82 -0.83 -6.06
N ILE A 124 6.95 -2.12 -6.33
CA ILE A 124 6.97 -2.71 -7.66
C ILE A 124 5.99 -3.88 -7.70
N GLY A 125 5.27 -4.04 -8.79
CA GLY A 125 4.34 -5.13 -8.95
C GLY A 125 4.22 -5.63 -10.38
N TYR A 126 3.56 -6.77 -10.48
CA TYR A 126 3.28 -7.46 -11.73
C TYR A 126 1.79 -7.79 -11.80
N ARG A 127 1.11 -7.34 -12.84
CA ARG A 127 -0.28 -7.70 -13.14
C ARG A 127 -0.33 -8.82 -14.17
N PHE A 128 -1.25 -9.76 -14.00
CA PHE A 128 -1.38 -10.95 -14.84
C PHE A 128 -2.81 -11.50 -14.84
N GLY A 129 -3.02 -12.52 -15.66
CA GLY A 129 -4.31 -13.17 -15.83
C GLY A 129 -5.22 -12.45 -16.84
N LYS A 130 -6.44 -12.96 -17.01
CA LYS A 130 -7.41 -12.37 -17.95
C LYS A 130 -7.67 -10.92 -17.56
N GLN A 131 -7.49 -10.01 -18.51
CA GLN A 131 -7.69 -8.58 -18.32
C GLN A 131 -6.94 -8.06 -17.08
N PHE A 132 -5.67 -8.46 -16.92
CA PHE A 132 -4.79 -8.25 -15.76
C PHE A 132 -5.48 -8.11 -14.40
N SER A 133 -6.42 -9.00 -14.12
CA SER A 133 -7.30 -8.96 -12.94
C SER A 133 -6.60 -9.41 -11.65
N HIS A 134 -5.37 -9.88 -11.73
CA HIS A 134 -4.56 -10.29 -10.59
C HIS A 134 -3.27 -9.48 -10.55
N SER A 135 -2.80 -9.16 -9.35
CA SER A 135 -1.45 -8.61 -9.20
C SER A 135 -0.70 -9.17 -8.00
N LEU A 136 0.62 -9.21 -8.12
CA LEU A 136 1.55 -9.42 -7.02
C LEU A 136 2.41 -8.17 -6.88
N ALA A 137 2.67 -7.72 -5.66
CA ALA A 137 3.52 -6.56 -5.42
C ALA A 137 4.44 -6.75 -4.21
N LEU A 138 5.65 -6.20 -4.32
CA LEU A 138 6.58 -6.00 -3.22
C LEU A 138 6.61 -4.51 -2.90
N ARG A 139 6.41 -4.15 -1.63
CA ARG A 139 6.34 -2.76 -1.20
C ARG A 139 7.19 -2.53 0.03
N TYR A 140 7.72 -1.32 0.13
CA TYR A 140 8.27 -0.74 1.33
C TYR A 140 7.31 0.32 1.86
N PHE A 141 7.13 0.33 3.18
CA PHE A 141 6.34 1.33 3.88
C PHE A 141 7.16 1.96 5.00
N HIS A 142 7.02 3.27 5.17
CA HIS A 142 7.55 4.02 6.30
C HIS A 142 6.43 4.82 6.96
N TYR A 143 6.29 4.68 8.28
CA TYR A 143 5.31 5.42 9.07
C TYR A 143 6.01 6.36 10.03
N SER A 144 5.70 7.67 9.95
CA SER A 144 6.27 8.66 10.88
C SER A 144 5.41 9.93 11.01
N ASN A 145 5.66 10.73 12.04
CA ASN A 145 4.90 11.97 12.28
C ASN A 145 5.58 13.22 11.71
N ALA A 146 6.53 13.06 10.77
CA ALA A 146 7.35 14.14 10.19
C ALA A 146 8.09 15.03 11.22
N GLY A 147 8.23 14.56 12.47
CA GLY A 147 8.86 15.32 13.55
C GLY A 147 7.94 16.34 14.24
N PHE A 148 6.62 16.30 13.99
CA PHE A 148 5.65 17.13 14.72
C PHE A 148 5.72 16.93 16.23
N LYS A 149 6.05 15.72 16.68
CA LYS A 149 6.28 15.42 18.10
C LYS A 149 7.40 14.39 18.27
N LYS A 150 8.32 14.67 19.20
CA LYS A 150 9.43 13.78 19.55
C LYS A 150 9.08 12.93 20.79
N PRO A 151 9.63 11.70 20.91
CA PRO A 151 10.44 10.99 19.91
C PRO A 151 9.63 10.56 18.68
N ASN A 152 10.29 10.46 17.52
CA ASN A 152 9.69 9.97 16.26
C ASN A 152 10.70 9.07 15.55
N PRO A 153 10.90 7.83 16.01
CA PRO A 153 11.86 6.91 15.39
C PRO A 153 11.34 6.32 14.07
N GLY A 154 10.04 6.45 13.79
CA GLY A 154 9.38 5.83 12.65
C GLY A 154 9.23 4.31 12.78
N LEU A 155 8.44 3.73 11.88
CA LEU A 155 8.23 2.30 11.72
C LEU A 155 8.34 1.91 10.25
N ASP A 156 9.23 0.97 9.94
CA ASP A 156 9.57 0.55 8.58
C ASP A 156 9.14 -0.88 8.33
N PHE A 157 8.60 -1.12 7.13
CA PHE A 157 8.06 -2.42 6.75
C PHE A 157 8.32 -2.77 5.29
N ILE A 158 8.40 -4.08 5.03
CA ILE A 158 8.31 -4.67 3.69
C ILE A 158 7.04 -5.53 3.63
N SER A 159 6.31 -5.46 2.53
CA SER A 159 5.12 -6.28 2.30
C SER A 159 5.20 -7.08 1.02
N LEU A 160 4.67 -8.31 1.05
CA LEU A 160 4.27 -9.06 -0.13
C LEU A 160 2.74 -9.02 -0.24
N SER A 161 2.25 -8.54 -1.38
CA SER A 161 0.83 -8.33 -1.63
C SER A 161 0.32 -9.19 -2.76
N TYR A 162 -0.91 -9.67 -2.61
CA TYR A 162 -1.73 -10.17 -3.71
C TYR A 162 -3.00 -9.34 -3.82
N SER A 163 -3.34 -8.89 -5.03
CA SER A 163 -4.60 -8.19 -5.30
C SER A 163 -5.43 -8.87 -6.39
N LYS A 164 -6.75 -8.64 -6.33
CA LYS A 164 -7.71 -9.04 -7.34
C LYS A 164 -8.64 -7.87 -7.69
N ALA A 165 -8.74 -7.55 -8.98
CA ALA A 165 -9.69 -6.62 -9.55
C ALA A 165 -11.03 -7.30 -9.85
N TYR A 166 -12.14 -6.55 -9.75
CA TYR A 166 -13.50 -7.01 -10.05
C TYR A 166 -14.40 -5.90 -10.60
#